data_AF-A0A7X8EM23-F1
#
_entry.id   AF-A0A7X8EM23-F1
#
_cell.length_a   1.000
_cell.length_b   1.000
_cell.length_c   1.000
_cell.angle_alpha   90.00
_cell.angle_beta   90.00
_cell.angle_gamma   90.00
#
_symmetry.space_group_name_H-M   'P 1'
#
loop_
_entity.id
_entity.type
_entity.pdbx_description
1 polymer ?
#
loop_
_entity_poly.entity_id
_entity_poly.type
_entity_poly.pdbx_seq_one_letter_code
_entity_poly.pdbx_strand_id
1 'polypeptide(L)'
;MNLITCRLCGRLFSAARGKICSTCLDELDDLYPKVREFLRDHSKEAFNVEDIAEGMDIDIRQVQALVELGYLDRDAGRGGAGDDERRRKEELARQLQASLDSSAASKTSERTVSTYGQERYGSGRKK
;
A
#
# COMPACT_ATOMS: atom_id res chain seq x y z
N MET A 1 -14.00 40.76 -7.04
CA MET A 1 -12.63 40.21 -7.20
C MET A 1 -12.01 40.11 -5.82
N ASN A 2 -11.75 38.90 -5.33
CA ASN A 2 -11.07 38.72 -4.05
C ASN A 2 -9.56 38.58 -4.32
N LEU A 3 -8.79 39.49 -3.75
CA LEU A 3 -7.33 39.40 -3.71
C LEU A 3 -6.96 38.48 -2.56
N ILE A 4 -6.24 37.41 -2.86
CA ILE A 4 -5.74 36.48 -1.85
C ILE A 4 -4.23 36.37 -1.94
N THR A 5 -3.62 35.92 -0.85
CA THR A 5 -2.18 35.62 -0.80
C THR A 5 -1.93 34.18 -1.22
N CYS A 6 -0.95 33.97 -2.10
CA CYS A 6 -0.51 32.65 -2.51
C CYS A 6 0.14 31.92 -1.33
N ARG A 7 -0.24 30.65 -1.09
CA ARG A 7 0.33 29.83 -0.03
C ARG A 7 1.80 29.41 -0.26
N LEU A 8 2.24 29.36 -1.52
CA LEU A 8 3.59 28.95 -1.89
C LEU A 8 4.57 30.13 -1.89
N CYS A 9 4.30 31.16 -2.71
CA CYS A 9 5.21 32.30 -2.88
C CYS A 9 4.84 33.56 -2.09
N GLY A 10 3.69 33.58 -1.39
CA GLY A 10 3.24 34.75 -0.61
C GLY A 10 2.76 35.95 -1.42
N ARG A 11 2.78 35.89 -2.77
CA ARG A 11 2.36 37.00 -3.63
C ARG A 11 0.84 37.19 -3.62
N LEU A 12 0.40 38.45 -3.71
CA LEU A 12 -1.01 38.83 -3.86
C LEU A 12 -1.46 38.57 -5.30
N PHE A 13 -2.58 37.86 -5.48
CA PHE A 13 -3.15 37.61 -6.79
C PHE A 13 -4.69 37.60 -6.75
N SER A 14 -5.31 37.80 -7.91
CA SER A 14 -6.76 37.69 -8.03
C SER A 14 -7.16 36.22 -8.08
N ALA A 15 -7.88 35.75 -7.06
CA ALA A 15 -8.31 34.37 -6.98
C ALA A 15 -9.45 34.10 -7.96
N ALA A 16 -9.19 33.37 -9.04
CA ALA A 16 -10.24 32.80 -9.88
C ALA A 16 -10.74 31.49 -9.25
N ARG A 17 -9.82 30.56 -8.90
CA ARG A 17 -10.07 29.32 -8.15
C ARG A 17 -8.80 28.92 -7.38
N GLY A 18 -8.94 28.40 -6.16
CA GLY A 18 -7.82 27.90 -5.35
C GLY A 18 -7.08 28.96 -4.52
N LYS A 19 -6.02 28.52 -3.81
CA LYS A 19 -5.17 29.36 -2.92
C LYS A 19 -3.75 29.58 -3.45
N ILE A 20 -3.50 29.18 -4.70
CA ILE A 20 -2.18 29.18 -5.35
C ILE A 20 -2.26 30.07 -6.60
N CYS A 21 -1.23 30.88 -6.84
CA CYS A 21 -1.17 31.74 -8.03
C CYS A 21 -0.85 30.92 -9.29
N SER A 22 -1.16 31.46 -10.47
CA SER A 22 -0.89 30.80 -11.75
C SER A 22 0.58 30.46 -11.97
N THR A 23 1.51 31.33 -11.56
CA THR A 23 2.95 31.09 -11.70
C THR A 23 3.40 29.86 -10.91
N CYS A 24 3.01 29.75 -9.64
CA CYS A 24 3.42 28.60 -8.84
C CYS A 24 2.74 27.30 -9.29
N LEU A 25 1.54 27.39 -9.87
CA LEU A 25 0.89 26.25 -10.50
C LEU A 25 1.68 25.75 -11.72
N ASP A 26 2.15 26.67 -12.57
CA ASP A 26 2.96 26.36 -13.74
C ASP A 26 4.31 25.73 -13.36
N GLU A 27 4.99 26.29 -12.35
CA GLU A 27 6.22 25.71 -11.80
C GLU A 27 6.01 24.30 -11.24
N LEU A 28 4.89 24.06 -10.55
CA LEU A 28 4.55 22.73 -10.04
C LEU A 28 4.27 21.73 -11.17
N ASP A 29 3.63 22.17 -12.24
CA ASP A 29 3.33 21.33 -13.41
C ASP A 29 4.62 20.88 -14.12
N ASP A 30 5.63 21.76 -14.21
CA ASP A 30 6.94 21.46 -14.81
C ASP A 30 7.81 20.54 -13.92
N LEU A 31 7.64 20.65 -12.59
CA LEU A 31 8.33 19.81 -11.61
C LEU A 31 7.72 18.41 -11.50
N TYR A 32 6.40 18.29 -11.63
CA TYR A 32 5.69 17.02 -11.49
C TYR A 32 6.27 15.86 -12.34
N PRO A 33 6.51 16.00 -13.66
CA PRO A 33 7.05 14.91 -14.46
C PRO A 33 8.44 14.47 -13.97
N LYS A 34 9.29 15.43 -13.57
CA LYS A 34 10.63 15.16 -13.05
C LYS A 34 10.58 14.36 -11.75
N VAL A 35 9.72 14.79 -10.82
CA VAL A 35 9.52 14.10 -9.53
C VAL A 35 8.97 12.69 -9.76
N ARG A 36 8.06 12.54 -10.72
CA ARG A 36 7.49 11.24 -11.07
C ARG A 36 8.49 10.29 -11.71
N GLU A 37 9.40 10.79 -12.53
CA GLU A 37 10.50 9.98 -13.07
C GLU A 37 11.46 9.56 -11.95
N PHE A 38 11.85 10.48 -11.08
CA PHE A 38 12.67 10.16 -9.90
C PHE A 38 12.04 9.07 -9.02
N LEU A 39 10.75 9.17 -8.72
CA LEU A 39 10.03 8.13 -7.96
C LEU A 39 9.93 6.78 -8.70
N ARG A 40 9.94 6.79 -10.04
CA ARG A 40 9.92 5.55 -10.83
C ARG A 40 11.27 4.85 -10.81
N ASP A 41 12.37 5.60 -10.95
CA ASP A 41 13.72 5.05 -10.88
C ASP A 41 14.02 4.48 -9.49
N HIS A 42 13.46 5.10 -8.45
CA HIS A 42 13.63 4.65 -7.06
C HIS A 42 12.38 3.99 -6.46
N SER A 43 11.60 3.28 -7.26
CA SER A 43 10.30 2.71 -6.85
C SER A 43 10.34 1.64 -5.75
N LYS A 44 11.52 1.27 -5.24
CA LYS A 44 11.72 0.21 -4.25
C LYS A 44 11.98 0.75 -2.83
N GLU A 45 12.27 2.04 -2.71
CA GLU A 45 12.57 2.68 -1.43
C GLU A 45 11.44 3.62 -1.05
N ALA A 46 11.09 3.62 0.24
CA ALA A 46 10.10 4.55 0.76
C ALA A 46 10.77 5.91 0.98
N PHE A 47 10.61 6.83 0.03
CA PHE A 47 11.12 8.18 0.18
C PHE A 47 10.20 9.02 1.05
N ASN A 48 10.78 9.76 1.99
CA ASN A 48 10.06 10.83 2.64
C ASN A 48 10.07 12.08 1.75
N VAL A 49 9.21 13.04 2.07
CA VAL A 49 9.14 14.33 1.38
C VAL A 49 10.49 15.04 1.38
N GLU A 50 11.27 14.88 2.46
CA GLU A 50 12.61 15.45 2.63
C GLU A 50 13.64 14.80 1.70
N ASP A 51 13.63 13.48 1.56
CA ASP A 51 14.55 12.77 0.67
C ASP A 51 14.32 13.14 -0.80
N ILE A 52 13.05 13.33 -1.21
CA ILE A 52 12.71 13.79 -2.57
C ILE A 52 13.19 15.23 -2.78
N ALA A 53 13.01 16.09 -1.77
CA ALA A 53 13.45 17.47 -1.83
C ALA A 53 14.98 17.58 -1.97
N GLU A 54 15.73 16.77 -1.21
CA GLU A 54 17.19 16.73 -1.26
C GLU A 54 17.70 16.10 -2.56
N GLY A 55 17.11 14.98 -3.00
CA GLY A 55 17.52 14.28 -4.23
C GLY A 55 17.31 15.09 -5.51
N MET A 56 16.38 16.04 -5.48
CA MET A 56 16.02 16.87 -6.64
C MET A 56 16.37 18.35 -6.48
N ASP A 57 16.93 18.75 -5.33
CA ASP A 57 17.20 20.15 -4.97
C ASP A 57 15.95 21.06 -5.14
N ILE A 58 14.80 20.61 -4.65
CA ILE A 58 13.53 21.35 -4.71
C ILE A 58 13.05 21.74 -3.31
N ASP A 59 12.27 22.82 -3.21
CA ASP A 59 11.75 23.27 -1.92
C ASP A 59 10.73 22.25 -1.38
N ILE A 60 10.87 21.88 -0.11
CA ILE A 60 9.99 20.93 0.59
C ILE A 60 8.51 21.32 0.44
N ARG A 61 8.18 22.62 0.38
CA ARG A 61 6.80 23.11 0.21
C ARG A 61 6.22 22.76 -1.15
N GLN A 62 7.06 22.69 -2.20
CA GLN A 62 6.62 22.29 -3.54
C GLN A 62 6.25 20.80 -3.56
N VAL A 63 7.09 19.94 -2.96
CA VAL A 63 6.80 18.51 -2.83
C VAL A 63 5.54 18.28 -1.99
N GLN A 64 5.41 19.00 -0.88
CA GLN A 64 4.22 18.94 -0.04
C GLN A 64 2.96 19.40 -0.78
N ALA A 65 3.06 20.42 -1.63
CA ALA A 65 1.94 20.87 -2.46
C ALA A 65 1.55 19.83 -3.52
N LEU A 66 2.51 19.12 -4.13
CA LEU A 66 2.21 18.02 -5.05
C LEU A 66 1.42 16.90 -4.37
N VAL A 67 1.77 16.58 -3.13
CA VAL A 67 1.02 15.62 -2.30
C VAL A 67 -0.37 16.15 -1.94
N GLU A 68 -0.50 17.42 -1.52
CA GLU A 68 -1.78 18.02 -1.16
C GLU A 68 -2.75 18.14 -2.35
N LEU A 69 -2.21 18.34 -3.55
CA LEU A 69 -2.96 18.35 -4.81
C LEU A 69 -3.32 16.95 -5.31
N GLY A 70 -2.83 15.88 -4.66
CA GLY A 70 -3.15 14.49 -5.00
C GLY A 70 -2.36 13.93 -6.19
N TYR A 71 -1.30 14.62 -6.63
CA TYR A 71 -0.43 14.15 -7.70
C TYR A 71 0.53 13.03 -7.26
N LEU A 72 0.82 12.98 -5.96
CA LEU A 72 1.68 12.00 -5.30
C LEU A 72 0.90 11.36 -4.14
N ASP A 73 0.88 10.03 -4.10
CA ASP A 73 0.20 9.28 -3.05
C ASP A 73 1.18 8.94 -1.91
N ARG A 74 0.88 9.40 -0.69
CA ARG A 74 1.69 9.08 0.51
C ARG A 74 1.59 7.60 0.92
N ASP A 75 0.54 6.93 0.48
CA ASP A 75 0.20 5.56 0.83
C ASP A 75 0.52 4.58 -0.31
N ALA A 76 1.40 4.93 -1.25
CA ALA A 76 1.86 4.05 -2.33
C ALA A 76 2.40 2.69 -1.80
N GLY A 77 2.79 2.61 -0.51
CA GLY A 77 3.17 1.38 0.18
C GLY A 77 2.01 0.53 0.75
N ARG A 78 0.79 1.06 0.92
CA ARG A 78 -0.38 0.27 1.38
C ARG A 78 -1.03 -0.55 0.27
N GLY A 79 -0.63 -0.33 -0.99
CA GLY A 79 -0.99 -1.17 -2.12
C GLY A 79 -0.24 -2.52 -2.18
N GLY A 80 0.81 -2.70 -1.37
CA GLY A 80 1.61 -3.93 -1.30
C GLY A 80 1.07 -5.01 -0.34
N ALA A 81 0.09 -4.67 0.51
CA ALA A 81 -0.47 -5.60 1.49
C ALA A 81 -1.01 -6.89 0.85
N GLY A 82 -1.43 -6.83 -0.42
CA GLY A 82 -1.91 -8.00 -1.16
C GLY A 82 -0.81 -8.97 -1.61
N ASP A 83 0.44 -8.53 -1.83
CA ASP A 83 1.53 -9.42 -2.29
C ASP A 83 2.19 -10.12 -1.10
N ASP A 84 2.46 -9.38 -0.02
CA ASP A 84 3.02 -9.93 1.21
C ASP A 84 2.07 -10.94 1.88
N GLU A 85 0.77 -10.64 1.89
CA GLU A 85 -0.23 -11.55 2.46
C GLU A 85 -0.40 -12.84 1.63
N ARG A 86 -0.28 -12.76 0.30
CA ARG A 86 -0.29 -13.94 -0.57
C ARG A 86 0.92 -14.83 -0.29
N ARG A 87 2.12 -14.28 -0.23
CA ARG A 87 3.35 -15.02 0.07
C ARG A 87 3.27 -15.72 1.43
N ARG A 88 2.85 -15.00 2.48
CA ARG A 88 2.66 -15.56 3.82
C ARG A 88 1.62 -16.68 3.82
N LYS A 89 0.51 -16.50 3.11
CA LYS A 89 -0.56 -17.50 2.99
C LYS A 89 -0.08 -18.76 2.27
N GLU A 90 0.72 -18.61 1.19
CA GLU A 90 1.30 -19.73 0.46
C GLU A 90 2.29 -20.53 1.32
N GLU A 91 3.11 -19.83 2.12
CA GLU A 91 4.08 -20.47 3.01
C GLU A 91 3.39 -21.23 4.15
N LEU A 92 2.38 -20.64 4.77
CA LEU A 92 1.54 -21.29 5.79
C LEU A 92 0.82 -22.52 5.23
N ALA A 93 0.28 -22.45 4.01
CA ALA A 93 -0.38 -23.59 3.36
C ALA A 93 0.59 -24.77 3.16
N ARG A 94 1.85 -24.50 2.76
CA ARG A 94 2.88 -25.55 2.64
C ARG A 94 3.24 -26.18 3.98
N GLN A 95 3.39 -25.37 5.03
CA GLN A 95 3.69 -25.88 6.38
C GLN A 95 2.56 -26.75 6.93
N LEU A 96 1.32 -26.34 6.69
CA LEU A 96 0.14 -27.12 7.06
C LEU A 96 0.13 -28.46 6.32
N GLN A 97 0.39 -28.45 5.01
CA GLN A 97 0.41 -29.67 4.22
C GLN A 97 1.51 -30.64 4.66
N ALA A 98 2.73 -30.15 4.88
CA ALA A 98 3.82 -30.97 5.42
C ALA A 98 3.49 -31.60 6.79
N SER A 99 2.78 -30.86 7.65
CA SER A 99 2.33 -31.37 8.95
C SER A 99 1.24 -32.43 8.80
N LEU A 100 0.34 -32.28 7.83
CA LEU A 100 -0.69 -33.28 7.50
C LEU A 100 -0.06 -34.55 6.92
N ASP A 101 0.92 -34.43 6.02
CA ASP A 101 1.65 -35.56 5.45
C ASP A 101 2.48 -36.29 6.51
N SER A 102 3.14 -35.56 7.42
CA SER A 102 3.87 -36.15 8.56
C SER A 102 2.91 -36.89 9.53
N SER A 103 1.74 -36.31 9.76
CA SER A 103 0.68 -36.92 10.56
C SER A 103 -0.01 -38.08 9.85
N ALA A 104 -0.03 -38.12 8.52
CA ALA A 104 -0.56 -39.21 7.70
C ALA A 104 0.45 -40.36 7.60
N ALA A 105 1.74 -40.07 7.45
CA ALA A 105 2.82 -41.06 7.49
C ALA A 105 2.87 -41.80 8.84
N SER A 106 2.56 -41.09 9.94
CA SER A 106 2.43 -41.68 11.27
C SER A 106 1.14 -42.48 11.49
N LYS A 107 0.17 -42.44 10.55
CA LYS A 107 -1.14 -43.13 10.63
C LYS A 107 -1.20 -44.47 9.90
N THR A 108 -0.10 -44.98 9.35
CA THR A 108 -0.08 -46.33 8.74
C THR A 108 -0.13 -47.46 9.78
N SER A 109 -0.09 -47.14 11.09
CA SER A 109 -0.40 -48.10 12.16
C SER A 109 -1.53 -47.56 13.04
N GLU A 110 -2.74 -48.06 12.78
CA GLU A 110 -3.88 -48.14 13.72
C GLU A 110 -4.51 -46.81 14.21
N ARG A 111 -5.70 -46.47 13.69
CA ARG A 111 -6.93 -46.27 14.49
C ARG A 111 -8.10 -45.71 13.68
N THR A 112 -9.20 -46.45 13.65
CA THR A 112 -10.56 -45.89 13.59
C THR A 112 -10.80 -45.07 14.85
N VAL A 113 -10.44 -43.79 14.85
CA VAL A 113 -10.91 -42.86 15.89
C VAL A 113 -12.33 -42.47 15.53
N SER A 114 -13.28 -43.26 16.02
CA SER A 114 -14.69 -42.89 16.01
C SER A 114 -14.85 -41.66 16.90
N THR A 115 -15.42 -40.59 16.36
CA THR A 115 -15.71 -39.40 17.17
C THR A 115 -16.86 -39.71 18.12
N TYR A 116 -16.88 -39.10 19.30
CA TYR A 116 -17.93 -39.29 20.33
C TYR A 116 -19.37 -39.21 19.76
N GLY A 117 -19.57 -38.39 18.72
CA GLY A 117 -20.85 -38.30 17.99
C GLY A 117 -21.16 -39.51 17.08
N GLN A 118 -20.17 -40.06 16.38
CA GLN A 118 -20.34 -41.30 15.59
C GLN A 118 -20.59 -42.51 16.50
N GLU A 119 -19.95 -42.58 17.66
CA GLU A 119 -20.13 -43.68 18.62
C GLU A 119 -21.54 -43.70 19.23
N ARG A 120 -22.15 -42.53 19.43
CA ARG A 120 -23.48 -42.41 20.06
C ARG A 120 -24.66 -42.42 19.10
N TYR A 121 -24.48 -41.92 17.87
CA TYR A 121 -25.59 -41.74 16.92
C TYR A 121 -25.38 -42.48 15.60
N GLY A 122 -24.28 -43.23 15.44
CA GLY A 122 -23.84 -43.81 14.16
C GLY A 122 -24.56 -45.06 13.65
N SER A 123 -25.62 -45.54 14.30
CA SER A 123 -26.43 -46.66 13.77
C SER A 123 -27.86 -46.22 13.47
N GLY A 124 -28.01 -45.51 12.36
CA GLY A 124 -29.29 -45.05 11.81
C GLY A 124 -29.52 -45.43 10.35
N ARG A 125 -29.24 -46.68 9.96
CA ARG A 125 -29.76 -47.27 8.71
C ARG A 125 -30.25 -48.69 8.98
N LYS A 126 -31.50 -48.80 9.43
CA LYS A 126 -32.27 -50.05 9.33
C LYS A 126 -33.01 -50.03 7.98
N LYS A 127 -32.96 -51.20 7.33
CA LYS A 127 -33.70 -51.62 6.13
C LYS A 127 -35.18 -51.24 6.18
#